data_AF-A0A2V1GTT6-F1
#
_entry.id   AF-A0A2V1GTT6-F1
#
_cell.length_a   1.000
_cell.length_b   1.000
_cell.length_c   1.000
_cell.angle_alpha   90.00
_cell.angle_beta   90.00
_cell.angle_gamma   90.00
#
_symmetry.space_group_name_H-M   'P 1'
#
loop_
_entity.id
_entity.type
_entity.pdbx_description
1 polymer ?
#
loop_
_entity_poly.entity_id
_entity_poly.type
_entity_poly.pdbx_seq_one_letter_code
_entity_poly.pdbx_strand_id
1 'polypeptide(L)'
;MEAVMQIHLIEKEKRFTCICKTSKSWESGFWKVSIKVAEGLIGGDIFLHTAQVMPSYFGGKITGYHIQDSGAWQGRVIFHFTATSEHKSVKTSKSGWGMEKKIVR
;
A
#
# COMPACT_ATOMS: atom_id res chain seq x y z
N MET A 1 19.48 -3.32 12.06
CA MET A 1 18.68 -2.68 10.99
C MET A 1 17.32 -3.34 11.07
N GLU A 2 16.30 -2.62 11.55
CA GLU A 2 14.95 -3.18 11.60
C GLU A 2 14.51 -3.55 10.17
N ALA A 3 14.00 -4.77 10.00
CA ALA A 3 13.47 -5.20 8.72
C ALA A 3 12.18 -4.41 8.47
N VAL A 4 12.26 -3.42 7.58
CA VAL A 4 11.14 -2.56 7.24
C VAL A 4 10.16 -3.36 6.37
N MET A 5 8.98 -3.66 6.90
CA MET A 5 7.96 -4.43 6.18
C MET A 5 7.51 -3.68 4.91
N GLN A 6 7.23 -4.43 3.86
CA GLN A 6 6.77 -3.87 2.59
C GLN A 6 5.48 -4.53 2.15
N ILE A 7 4.61 -3.76 1.53
CA ILE A 7 3.40 -4.26 0.88
C ILE A 7 3.36 -3.82 -0.58
N HIS A 8 3.28 -4.79 -1.47
CA HIS A 8 3.01 -4.58 -2.89
C HIS A 8 1.54 -4.87 -3.15
N LEU A 9 0.86 -3.94 -3.82
CA LEU A 9 -0.58 -3.96 -4.05
C LEU A 9 -0.88 -3.77 -5.54
N ILE A 10 -1.85 -4.52 -6.05
CA ILE A 10 -2.34 -4.36 -7.42
C ILE A 10 -3.50 -3.36 -7.41
N GLU A 11 -3.21 -2.11 -7.73
CA GLU A 11 -4.17 -1.01 -7.79
C GLU A 11 -4.41 -0.62 -9.25
N LYS A 12 -5.45 -1.22 -9.84
CA LYS A 12 -5.84 -1.00 -11.26
C LYS A 12 -6.82 0.15 -11.43
N GLU A 13 -7.60 0.45 -10.40
CA GLU A 13 -8.73 1.35 -10.49
C GLU A 13 -8.40 2.78 -10.05
N LYS A 14 -7.16 3.02 -9.62
CA LYS A 14 -6.67 4.31 -9.14
C LYS A 14 -7.53 4.85 -7.99
N ARG A 15 -7.94 3.97 -7.08
CA ARG A 15 -8.77 4.30 -5.91
C ARG A 15 -8.01 5.01 -4.78
N PHE A 16 -6.73 5.31 -4.97
CA PHE A 16 -5.92 6.03 -4.00
C PHE A 16 -6.14 7.55 -4.13
N THR A 17 -6.22 8.26 -3.01
CA THR A 17 -6.66 9.66 -2.97
C THR A 17 -5.57 10.54 -2.37
N CYS A 18 -5.36 11.72 -2.94
CA CYS A 18 -4.45 12.71 -2.38
C CYS A 18 -5.18 13.48 -1.28
N ILE A 19 -4.68 13.39 -0.05
CA ILE A 19 -5.23 14.11 1.11
C ILE A 19 -4.61 15.51 1.17
N CYS A 20 -3.29 15.60 0.99
CA CYS A 20 -2.59 16.88 0.97
C CYS A 20 -1.43 16.85 -0.01
N LYS A 21 -1.47 17.76 -1.00
CA LYS A 21 -0.43 17.87 -2.03
C LYS A 21 0.90 18.38 -1.47
N THR A 22 0.85 19.30 -0.51
CA THR A 22 2.03 19.94 0.08
C THR A 22 2.87 18.94 0.88
N SER A 23 2.23 18.13 1.72
CA SER A 23 2.90 17.07 2.49
C SER A 23 3.04 15.76 1.72
N LYS A 24 2.55 15.71 0.46
CA LYS A 24 2.47 14.49 -0.36
C LYS A 24 1.81 13.34 0.41
N SER A 25 0.75 13.62 1.15
CA SER A 25 0.01 12.63 1.94
C SER A 25 -1.13 12.04 1.12
N TRP A 26 -1.23 10.72 1.14
CA TRP A 26 -2.17 9.94 0.35
C TRP A 26 -2.82 8.84 1.16
N GLU A 27 -4.00 8.46 0.72
CA GLU A 27 -4.71 7.26 1.13
C GLU A 27 -4.68 6.24 0.01
N SER A 28 -4.50 4.97 0.33
CA SER A 28 -4.61 3.89 -0.64
C SER A 28 -6.08 3.54 -0.92
N GLY A 29 -6.32 2.55 -1.78
CA GLY A 29 -7.65 1.94 -1.92
C GLY A 29 -8.04 1.08 -0.70
N PHE A 30 -8.98 0.16 -0.91
CA PHE A 30 -9.55 -0.68 0.14
C PHE A 30 -8.95 -2.09 0.11
N TRP A 31 -8.21 -2.48 1.16
CA TRP A 31 -7.45 -3.73 1.15
C TRP A 31 -7.92 -4.75 2.19
N LYS A 32 -7.95 -6.03 1.79
CA LYS A 32 -8.12 -7.14 2.74
C LYS A 32 -6.81 -7.41 3.47
N VAL A 33 -6.55 -6.71 4.56
CA VAL A 33 -5.36 -6.89 5.41
C VAL A 33 -5.83 -7.00 6.85
N SER A 34 -5.26 -7.92 7.62
CA SER A 34 -5.56 -8.02 9.06
C SER A 34 -4.93 -6.85 9.81
N ILE A 35 -5.59 -6.37 10.87
CA ILE A 35 -5.11 -5.25 11.70
C ILE A 35 -3.66 -5.43 12.16
N LYS A 36 -3.31 -6.61 12.71
CA LYS A 36 -1.93 -6.94 13.12
C LYS A 36 -0.88 -6.72 12.01
N VAL A 37 -1.24 -6.99 10.76
CA VAL A 37 -0.33 -6.79 9.61
C VAL A 37 -0.29 -5.31 9.21
N ALA A 38 -1.44 -4.62 9.25
CA ALA A 38 -1.50 -3.19 8.97
C ALA A 38 -0.68 -2.37 9.98
N GLU A 39 -0.75 -2.73 11.26
CA GLU A 39 0.06 -2.14 12.34
C GLU A 39 1.55 -2.36 12.11
N GLY A 40 1.97 -3.60 11.80
CA GLY A 40 3.37 -3.90 11.51
C GLY A 40 3.91 -3.21 10.25
N LEU A 41 3.04 -2.76 9.36
CA LEU A 41 3.41 -2.02 8.15
C LEU A 41 3.61 -0.51 8.40
N ILE A 42 3.29 0.03 9.58
CA ILE A 42 3.55 1.43 9.90
C ILE A 42 5.07 1.66 9.96
N GLY A 43 5.56 2.69 9.26
CA GLY A 43 6.99 2.91 9.01
C GLY A 43 7.55 2.09 7.84
N GLY A 44 6.75 1.15 7.34
CA GLY A 44 7.00 0.32 6.17
C GLY A 44 6.80 1.03 4.84
N ASP A 45 6.89 0.24 3.76
CA ASP A 45 6.75 0.71 2.38
C ASP A 45 5.51 0.16 1.69
N ILE A 46 4.82 1.02 0.95
CA ILE A 46 3.70 0.65 0.08
C ILE A 46 4.08 0.89 -1.37
N PHE A 47 3.86 -0.12 -2.21
CA PHE A 47 4.11 -0.07 -3.65
C PHE A 47 2.83 -0.44 -4.40
N LEU A 48 2.39 0.44 -5.30
CA LEU A 48 1.20 0.26 -6.13
C LEU A 48 1.61 -0.13 -7.55
N HIS A 49 1.07 -1.27 -7.99
CA HIS A 49 1.34 -1.90 -9.29
C HIS A 49 0.06 -2.00 -10.10
N THR A 50 0.17 -1.97 -11.43
CA THR A 50 -0.95 -2.31 -12.31
C THR A 50 -1.13 -3.83 -12.47
N ALA A 51 -0.07 -4.61 -12.25
CA ALA A 51 -0.06 -6.07 -12.25
C ALA A 51 1.13 -6.62 -11.44
N GLN A 52 1.07 -7.89 -11.01
CA GLN A 52 2.05 -8.55 -10.12
C GLN A 52 3.52 -8.46 -10.57
N VAL A 53 3.75 -8.44 -11.88
CA VAL A 53 5.10 -8.46 -12.48
C VAL A 53 5.52 -7.11 -13.04
N MET A 54 4.64 -6.11 -12.97
CA MET A 54 4.92 -4.77 -13.48
C MET A 54 5.65 -3.95 -12.42
N PRO A 55 6.51 -3.01 -12.84
CA PRO A 55 7.07 -2.04 -11.91
C PRO A 55 5.95 -1.25 -11.20
N SER A 56 6.21 -0.86 -9.96
CA SER A 56 5.32 0.06 -9.25
C SER A 56 5.24 1.38 -10.00
N TYR A 57 4.03 1.93 -10.14
CA TYR A 57 3.84 3.25 -10.74
C TYR A 57 3.71 4.34 -9.67
N PHE A 58 3.39 3.94 -8.44
CA PHE A 58 3.21 4.83 -7.31
C PHE A 58 3.48 4.10 -5.99
N GLY A 59 3.63 4.85 -4.91
CA GLY A 59 3.92 4.29 -3.59
C GLY A 59 4.56 5.31 -2.65
N GLY A 60 4.96 4.85 -1.47
CA GLY A 60 5.57 5.69 -0.46
C GLY A 60 5.78 4.98 0.87
N LYS A 61 6.11 5.78 1.89
CA LYS A 61 6.27 5.33 3.28
C LYS A 61 4.94 5.36 4.00
N ILE A 62 4.54 4.24 4.61
CA ILE A 62 3.29 4.12 5.35
C ILE A 62 3.42 4.88 6.67
N THR A 63 2.50 5.81 6.91
CA THR A 63 2.45 6.63 8.12
C THR A 63 1.33 6.22 9.07
N GLY A 64 0.38 5.41 8.60
CA GLY A 64 -0.74 4.93 9.39
C GLY A 64 -1.74 4.15 8.55
N TYR A 65 -2.89 3.84 9.16
CA TYR A 65 -4.02 3.25 8.45
C TYR A 65 -5.33 3.58 9.18
N HIS A 66 -6.44 3.40 8.51
CA HIS A 66 -7.76 3.32 9.14
C HIS A 66 -8.58 2.18 8.51
N ILE A 67 -9.70 1.86 9.14
CA ILE A 67 -10.63 0.83 8.66
C ILE A 67 -11.83 1.56 8.06
N GLN A 68 -12.22 1.16 6.86
CA GLN A 68 -13.48 1.60 6.27
C GLN A 68 -14.64 1.13 7.16
N ASP A 69 -15.39 2.08 7.70
CA ASP A 69 -16.43 1.85 8.71
C ASP A 69 -17.78 1.41 8.10
N SER A 70 -18.02 1.71 6.83
CA SER A 70 -19.33 1.61 6.20
C SER A 70 -19.25 1.33 4.69
N GLY A 71 -20.39 0.97 4.08
CA GLY A 71 -20.51 0.72 2.64
C GLY A 71 -19.98 -0.65 2.17
N ALA A 72 -19.86 -0.81 0.85
CA ALA A 72 -19.49 -2.09 0.22
C ALA A 72 -18.08 -2.60 0.60
N TRP A 73 -17.23 -1.70 1.11
CA TRP A 73 -15.86 -2.00 1.53
C TRP A 73 -15.67 -1.96 3.05
N GLN A 74 -16.75 -2.05 3.83
CA GLN A 74 -16.68 -2.10 5.28
C GLN A 74 -15.68 -3.18 5.77
N GLY A 75 -14.88 -2.82 6.77
CA GLY A 75 -13.85 -3.67 7.36
C GLY A 75 -12.54 -3.77 6.55
N ARG A 76 -12.40 -3.03 5.45
CA ARG A 76 -11.16 -2.98 4.67
C ARG A 76 -10.21 -1.94 5.21
N VAL A 77 -8.91 -2.23 5.10
CA VAL A 77 -7.83 -1.33 5.53
C VAL A 77 -7.53 -0.34 4.42
N ILE A 78 -7.44 0.93 4.78
CA ILE A 78 -6.95 2.03 3.95
C ILE A 78 -5.66 2.52 4.57
N PHE A 79 -4.57 2.51 3.80
CA PHE A 79 -3.25 2.94 4.30
C PHE A 79 -3.06 4.42 4.07
N HIS A 80 -2.54 5.11 5.07
CA HIS A 80 -1.99 6.46 4.93
C HIS A 80 -0.52 6.35 4.59
N PHE A 81 -0.07 7.12 3.59
CA PHE A 81 1.33 7.11 3.21
C PHE A 81 1.78 8.46 2.66
N THR A 82 3.08 8.71 2.81
CA THR A 82 3.75 9.85 2.19
C THR A 82 4.40 9.38 0.90
N ALA A 83 3.93 9.89 -0.24
CA ALA A 83 4.42 9.48 -1.54
C ALA A 83 5.87 9.93 -1.76
N THR A 84 6.74 9.00 -2.20
CA THR A 84 8.14 9.31 -2.54
C THR A 84 8.52 8.77 -3.91
N SER A 85 9.52 9.38 -4.55
CA SER A 85 10.00 8.96 -5.88
C SER A 85 10.69 7.60 -5.86
N GLU A 86 11.26 7.20 -4.74
CA GLU A 86 11.96 5.91 -4.55
C GLU A 86 11.03 4.70 -4.70
N HIS A 87 9.72 4.91 -4.53
CA HIS A 87 8.71 3.85 -4.64
C HIS A 87 8.15 3.70 -6.04
N LYS A 88 8.67 4.44 -7.02
CA LYS A 88 8.34 4.30 -8.43
C LYS A 88 9.34 3.39 -9.12
N SER A 89 8.89 2.68 -10.14
CA SER A 89 9.69 1.77 -10.96
C SER A 89 10.28 0.57 -10.21
N VAL A 90 9.77 0.25 -9.00
CA VAL A 90 10.25 -0.87 -8.19
C VAL A 90 9.57 -2.16 -8.64
N LYS A 91 10.36 -3.18 -8.94
CA LYS A 91 9.87 -4.52 -9.27
C LYS A 91 9.96 -5.41 -8.03
N THR A 92 9.04 -6.36 -7.93
CA THR A 92 9.09 -7.42 -6.92
C THR A 92 9.13 -8.78 -7.60
N SER A 93 9.59 -9.82 -6.90
CA SER A 93 9.62 -11.18 -7.44
C SER A 93 8.21 -11.72 -7.74
N LYS A 94 8.11 -12.65 -8.70
CA LYS A 94 6.84 -13.29 -9.08
C LYS A 94 6.23 -14.17 -7.97
N SER A 95 7.05 -14.66 -7.05
CA SER A 95 6.61 -15.50 -5.93
C SER A 95 6.05 -14.67 -4.77
N GLY A 96 5.17 -15.27 -3.98
CA GLY A 96 4.64 -14.68 -2.74
C GLY A 96 3.47 -13.71 -2.91
N TRP A 97 2.97 -13.53 -4.14
CA TRP A 97 1.72 -12.83 -4.40
C TRP A 97 0.51 -13.70 -3.99
N GLY A 98 -0.42 -13.11 -3.25
CA GLY A 98 -1.82 -13.54 -3.28
C GLY A 98 -2.50 -13.02 -4.55
N MET A 99 -3.84 -12.89 -4.54
CA MET A 99 -4.54 -12.34 -5.71
C MET A 99 -4.10 -10.91 -6.05
N GLU A 100 -4.18 -10.00 -5.07
CA GLU A 100 -3.98 -8.55 -5.31
C GLU A 100 -2.89 -7.93 -4.43
N LYS A 101 -2.25 -8.72 -3.56
CA LYS A 101 -1.25 -8.22 -2.62
C LYS A 101 -0.14 -9.20 -2.35
N LYS A 102 1.03 -8.66 -1.98
CA LYS A 102 2.20 -9.38 -1.48
C LYS A 102 2.78 -8.59 -0.31
N ILE A 103 3.15 -9.30 0.75
CA ILE A 103 3.81 -8.71 1.93
C ILE A 103 5.21 -9.29 1.99
N VAL A 104 6.21 -8.41 2.11
CA VAL A 104 7.62 -8.76 2.29
C VAL A 104 8.02 -8.34 3.70
N ARG A 105 8.70 -9.25 4.41
CA ARG A 105 9.14 -9.07 5.78
C ARG A 105 10.65 -9.18 5.84
#